data_AF-A0A9E5DCP8-F1
#
_entry.id   AF-A0A9E5DCP8-F1
#
_cell.length_a   1.000
_cell.length_b   1.000
_cell.length_c   1.000
_cell.angle_alpha   90.00
_cell.angle_beta   90.00
_cell.angle_gamma   90.00
#
_symmetry.space_group_name_H-M   'P 1'
#
loop_
_entity.id
_entity.type
_entity.pdbx_description
1 polymer ?
#
loop_
_entity_poly.entity_id
_entity_poly.type
_entity_poly.pdbx_seq_one_letter_code
_entity_poly.pdbx_strand_id
1 'polypeptide(L)'
;MEVLIRNIIKQHADKKKKTIETKTIISDLKNNGINLYSDPSLNESFIIAVRSCIDNEILKPLGNAILLPQYGKLPHKYYINTAYFESDNEILPSNILTHLHPRLDMSYYVKHAGEYYEQQDIIHRINDILWQDDPEILTANERAYLIFGDEKAITSPGEAAIDGADIMKKLGGLTLDDIKAKRTYEPFFYIATDKFHDRNDGDKRNILIIENQDTFNTFMDAILNNHLTGVHLLIYGEGNAITRKFEFIQSI
;
A
#
# COMPACT_ATOMS: atom_id res chain seq x y z
N MET A 1 26.77 10.89 -10.87
CA MET A 1 26.10 12.04 -11.52
C MET A 1 25.04 11.57 -12.51
N GLU A 2 25.40 10.77 -13.52
CA GLU A 2 24.47 10.30 -14.56
C GLU A 2 23.29 9.49 -14.03
N VAL A 3 23.53 8.49 -13.17
CA VAL A 3 22.47 7.69 -12.53
C VAL A 3 21.46 8.58 -11.77
N LEU A 4 21.96 9.57 -11.04
CA LEU A 4 21.11 10.51 -10.29
C LEU A 4 20.26 11.37 -11.23
N ILE A 5 20.84 11.87 -12.32
CA ILE A 5 20.11 12.65 -13.33
C ILE A 5 19.04 11.80 -14.02
N ARG A 6 19.36 10.54 -14.37
CA ARG A 6 18.40 9.58 -14.93
C ARG A 6 17.23 9.32 -13.97
N ASN A 7 17.52 9.11 -12.68
CA ASN A 7 16.50 8.92 -11.65
C ASN A 7 15.60 10.16 -11.48
N ILE A 8 16.18 11.37 -11.50
CA ILE A 8 15.41 12.62 -11.50
C ILE A 8 14.48 12.66 -12.72
N ILE A 9 14.99 12.39 -13.93
CA ILE A 9 14.17 12.40 -15.15
C ILE A 9 13.04 11.36 -15.07
N LYS A 10 13.33 10.14 -14.58
CA LYS A 10 12.34 9.07 -14.34
C LYS A 10 11.24 9.53 -13.39
N GLN A 11 11.58 10.13 -12.25
CA GLN A 11 10.59 10.65 -11.29
C GLN A 11 9.65 11.71 -11.91
N HIS A 12 10.14 12.54 -12.83
CA HIS A 12 9.27 13.47 -13.55
C HIS A 12 8.42 12.75 -14.61
N ALA A 13 8.96 11.72 -15.26
CA ALA A 13 8.23 10.86 -16.21
C ALA A 13 7.07 10.13 -15.51
N ASP A 14 7.30 9.53 -14.33
CA ASP A 14 6.30 8.81 -13.53
C ASP A 14 5.15 9.73 -13.09
N LYS A 15 5.47 11.01 -12.85
CA LYS A 15 4.47 12.08 -12.61
C LYS A 15 3.75 12.55 -13.88
N LYS A 16 3.86 11.81 -14.98
CA LYS A 16 3.28 12.09 -16.31
C LYS A 16 3.69 13.44 -16.90
N LYS A 17 4.85 13.99 -16.50
CA LYS A 17 5.38 15.20 -17.13
C LYS A 17 6.06 14.85 -18.45
N LYS A 18 5.69 15.60 -19.50
CA LYS A 18 6.26 15.41 -20.84
C LYS A 18 7.53 16.21 -21.10
N THR A 19 7.87 17.16 -20.21
CA THR A 19 9.01 18.07 -20.38
C THR A 19 9.68 18.38 -19.06
N ILE A 20 10.98 18.66 -19.12
CA ILE A 20 11.79 19.10 -17.97
C ILE A 20 12.75 20.22 -18.36
N GLU A 21 13.05 21.11 -17.42
CA GLU A 21 13.94 22.25 -17.60
C GLU A 21 15.27 22.00 -16.89
N THR A 22 16.38 22.51 -17.44
CA THR A 22 17.72 22.33 -16.88
C THR A 22 17.81 22.85 -15.44
N LYS A 23 17.17 23.99 -15.15
CA LYS A 23 17.10 24.53 -13.78
C LYS A 23 16.38 23.59 -12.80
N THR A 24 15.41 22.82 -13.28
CA THR A 24 14.67 21.85 -12.45
C THR A 24 15.58 20.69 -12.10
N ILE A 25 16.33 20.15 -13.08
CA ILE A 25 17.33 19.11 -12.84
C ILE A 25 18.38 19.59 -11.82
N ILE A 26 18.86 20.82 -11.96
CA ILE A 26 19.82 21.43 -11.02
C ILE A 26 19.22 21.57 -9.61
N SER A 27 17.96 22.02 -9.51
CA SER A 27 17.26 22.15 -8.23
C SER A 27 17.07 20.78 -7.56
N ASP A 28 16.71 19.76 -8.32
CA ASP A 28 16.51 18.41 -7.79
C ASP A 28 17.85 17.76 -7.40
N LEU A 29 18.94 18.02 -8.14
CA LEU A 29 20.30 17.65 -7.73
C LEU A 29 20.68 18.30 -6.39
N LYS A 30 20.36 19.59 -6.21
CA LYS A 30 20.62 20.30 -4.95
C LYS A 30 19.86 19.67 -3.78
N ASN A 31 18.61 19.26 -4.00
CA ASN A 31 17.82 18.55 -3.00
C ASN A 31 18.41 17.17 -2.66
N ASN A 32 19.16 16.56 -3.58
CA ASN A 32 19.92 15.32 -3.38
C ASN A 32 21.37 15.56 -2.91
N GLY A 33 21.68 16.75 -2.37
CA GLY A 33 22.99 17.07 -1.80
C GLY A 33 24.06 17.51 -2.80
N ILE A 34 23.73 17.62 -4.10
CA ILE A 34 24.67 18.03 -5.15
C ILE A 34 24.40 19.48 -5.55
N ASN A 35 25.21 20.41 -5.06
CA ASN A 35 25.03 21.83 -5.31
C ASN A 35 26.07 22.37 -6.31
N LEU A 36 25.66 22.45 -7.58
CA LEU A 36 26.49 22.96 -8.69
C LEU A 36 26.84 24.46 -8.57
N TYR A 37 26.09 25.22 -7.75
CA TYR A 37 26.40 26.64 -7.52
C TYR A 37 27.56 26.83 -6.54
N SER A 38 27.65 25.97 -5.53
CA SER A 38 28.71 26.03 -4.52
C SER A 38 29.97 25.27 -4.93
N ASP A 39 29.85 24.29 -5.84
CA ASP A 39 30.97 23.51 -6.33
C ASP A 39 31.01 23.48 -7.87
N PRO A 40 31.69 24.46 -8.50
CA PRO A 40 31.82 24.53 -9.95
C PRO A 40 32.57 23.36 -10.59
N SER A 41 33.33 22.58 -9.82
CA SER A 41 34.07 21.42 -10.35
C SER A 41 33.14 20.31 -10.86
N LEU A 42 31.89 20.30 -10.38
CA LEU A 42 30.86 19.34 -10.77
C LEU A 42 30.16 19.69 -12.09
N ASN A 43 30.37 20.91 -12.62
CA ASN A 43 29.70 21.38 -13.84
C ASN A 43 30.05 20.53 -15.07
N GLU A 44 31.31 20.12 -15.20
CA GLU A 44 31.73 19.28 -16.33
C GLU A 44 31.04 17.91 -16.27
N SER A 45 31.02 17.28 -15.09
CA SER A 45 30.32 16.01 -14.85
C SER A 45 28.81 16.11 -15.10
N PHE A 46 28.20 17.24 -14.73
CA PHE A 46 26.79 17.51 -15.03
C PHE A 46 26.55 17.62 -16.53
N ILE A 47 27.38 18.38 -17.25
CA ILE A 47 27.24 18.58 -18.70
C ILE A 47 27.37 17.24 -19.44
N ILE A 48 28.39 16.45 -19.10
CA ILE A 48 28.61 15.11 -19.69
C ILE A 48 27.39 14.23 -19.45
N ALA A 49 26.86 14.20 -18.23
CA ALA A 49 25.72 13.35 -17.90
C ALA A 49 24.43 13.76 -18.63
N VAL A 50 24.14 15.07 -18.75
CA VAL A 50 22.98 15.53 -19.51
C VAL A 50 23.14 15.24 -21.00
N ARG A 51 24.35 15.40 -21.56
CA ARG A 51 24.64 15.02 -22.95
C ARG A 51 24.46 13.53 -23.18
N SER A 52 24.95 12.68 -22.27
CA SER A 52 24.70 11.23 -22.31
C SER A 52 23.19 10.93 -22.34
N CYS A 53 22.37 11.64 -21.56
CA CYS A 53 20.91 11.47 -21.60
C CYS A 53 20.29 11.90 -22.94
N ILE A 54 20.86 12.87 -23.64
CA ILE A 54 20.43 13.27 -24.98
C ILE A 54 20.85 12.22 -26.01
N ASP A 55 22.11 11.78 -25.94
CA ASP A 55 22.69 10.80 -26.88
C ASP A 55 21.98 9.44 -26.78
N ASN A 56 21.53 9.06 -25.58
CA ASN A 56 20.74 7.85 -25.33
C ASN A 56 19.22 8.04 -25.56
N GLU A 57 18.80 9.14 -26.19
CA GLU A 57 17.41 9.49 -26.45
C GLU A 57 16.48 9.56 -25.23
N ILE A 58 17.00 9.68 -24.01
CA ILE A 58 16.23 9.86 -22.77
C ILE A 58 15.61 11.26 -22.75
N LEU A 59 16.39 12.24 -23.20
CA LEU A 59 15.98 13.63 -23.38
C LEU A 59 16.05 14.00 -24.86
N LYS A 60 15.04 14.73 -25.34
CA LYS A 60 15.07 15.35 -26.66
C LYS A 60 15.03 16.87 -26.51
N PRO A 61 16.08 17.61 -26.93
CA PRO A 61 16.08 19.07 -26.89
C PRO A 61 14.83 19.66 -27.56
N LEU A 62 14.23 20.65 -26.93
CA LEU A 62 13.15 21.40 -27.57
C LEU A 62 13.75 22.30 -28.67
N GLY A 63 13.23 22.25 -29.90
CA GLY A 63 13.87 22.86 -31.08
C GLY A 63 14.17 24.37 -30.97
N ASN A 64 13.39 25.12 -30.16
CA ASN A 64 13.58 26.55 -29.91
C ASN A 64 14.15 26.85 -28.51
N ALA A 65 14.80 25.89 -27.87
CA ALA A 65 15.33 26.09 -26.53
C ALA A 65 16.55 27.04 -26.54
N ILE A 66 16.47 28.12 -25.77
CA ILE A 66 17.63 28.93 -25.34
C ILE A 66 18.74 28.00 -24.83
N LEU A 67 19.96 28.21 -25.33
CA LEU A 67 21.15 27.48 -24.89
C LEU A 67 21.80 28.21 -23.71
N LEU A 68 22.24 27.47 -22.70
CA LEU A 68 22.82 28.00 -21.47
C LEU A 68 24.35 28.01 -21.58
N PRO A 69 25.02 29.17 -21.77
CA PRO A 69 26.48 29.22 -21.97
C PRO A 69 27.27 28.64 -20.81
N GLN A 70 26.80 28.86 -19.58
CA GLN A 70 27.45 28.38 -18.35
C GLN A 70 27.43 26.86 -18.20
N TYR A 71 26.57 26.16 -18.93
CA TYR A 71 26.47 24.70 -18.94
C TYR A 71 26.83 24.14 -20.31
N GLY A 72 27.89 24.65 -20.93
CA GLY A 72 28.42 24.10 -22.19
C GLY A 72 27.41 24.14 -23.34
N LYS A 73 26.57 25.19 -23.39
CA LYS A 73 25.49 25.40 -24.36
C LYS A 73 24.41 24.30 -24.33
N LEU A 74 24.16 23.68 -23.18
CA LEU A 74 23.01 22.80 -23.02
C LEU A 74 21.69 23.56 -23.24
N PRO A 75 20.68 22.96 -23.91
CA PRO A 75 19.32 23.51 -23.97
C PRO A 75 18.74 23.78 -22.59
N HIS A 76 17.91 24.81 -22.44
CA HIS A 76 17.23 25.07 -21.17
C HIS A 76 16.03 24.14 -20.90
N LYS A 77 15.52 23.44 -21.93
CA LYS A 77 14.31 22.61 -21.85
C LYS A 77 14.34 21.42 -22.82
N TYR A 78 13.75 20.31 -22.39
CA TYR A 78 13.73 19.03 -23.08
C TYR A 78 12.34 18.39 -23.04
N TYR A 79 12.02 17.58 -24.06
CA TYR A 79 11.03 16.52 -23.96
C TYR A 79 11.63 15.31 -23.24
N ILE A 80 10.84 14.68 -22.39
CA ILE A 80 11.19 13.40 -21.77
C ILE A 80 10.68 12.28 -22.68
N ASN A 81 11.57 11.37 -23.06
CA ASN A 81 11.18 10.15 -23.77
C ASN A 81 10.64 9.13 -22.76
N THR A 82 9.32 9.14 -22.51
CA THR A 82 8.70 8.21 -21.55
C THR A 82 8.87 6.75 -21.96
N ALA A 83 8.88 6.47 -23.26
CA ALA A 83 9.10 5.13 -23.79
C ALA A 83 10.49 4.55 -23.44
N TYR A 84 11.50 5.40 -23.20
CA TYR A 84 12.80 4.96 -22.70
C TYR A 84 12.69 4.30 -21.31
N PHE A 85 11.84 4.85 -20.45
CA PHE A 85 11.59 4.31 -19.12
C PHE A 85 10.57 3.18 -19.12
N GLU A 86 9.75 3.06 -20.17
CA GLU A 86 8.88 1.91 -20.39
C GLU A 86 9.69 0.64 -20.76
N SER A 87 10.92 0.78 -21.25
CA SER A 87 11.85 -0.33 -21.53
C SER A 87 12.84 -0.64 -20.40
N ASP A 88 12.84 0.12 -19.31
CA ASP A 88 13.66 -0.12 -18.10
C ASP A 88 13.00 -1.15 -17.16
N ASN A 89 12.27 -2.10 -17.75
CA ASN A 89 11.98 -3.37 -17.14
C ASN A 89 13.28 -4.17 -17.16
N GLU A 90 14.14 -3.97 -16.17
CA GLU A 90 15.05 -5.06 -15.80
C GLU A 90 14.19 -6.32 -15.71
N ILE A 91 14.45 -7.30 -16.56
CA ILE A 91 13.78 -8.58 -16.45
C ILE A 91 14.34 -9.20 -15.18
N LEU A 92 13.45 -9.54 -14.24
CA LEU A 92 13.87 -10.14 -12.98
C LEU A 92 14.77 -11.37 -13.27
N PRO A 93 16.01 -11.40 -12.76
CA PRO A 93 16.94 -12.49 -13.04
C PRO A 93 16.34 -13.86 -12.74
N SER A 94 16.48 -14.82 -13.67
CA SER A 94 15.82 -16.12 -13.57
C SER A 94 16.23 -16.93 -12.34
N ASN A 95 17.41 -16.70 -11.78
CA ASN A 95 17.89 -17.33 -10.53
C ASN A 95 17.11 -16.89 -9.29
N ILE A 96 16.44 -15.74 -9.31
CA ILE A 96 15.54 -15.32 -8.23
C ILE A 96 14.29 -16.21 -8.22
N LEU A 97 13.78 -16.54 -9.41
CA LEU A 97 12.57 -17.33 -9.58
C LEU A 97 12.72 -18.78 -9.11
N THR A 98 13.93 -19.35 -9.19
CA THR A 98 14.19 -20.76 -8.85
C THR A 98 14.08 -21.09 -7.37
N HIS A 99 14.06 -20.08 -6.49
CA HIS A 99 13.98 -20.26 -5.04
C HIS A 99 12.59 -19.96 -4.46
N LEU A 100 11.65 -19.56 -5.31
CA LEU A 100 10.30 -19.21 -4.89
C LEU A 100 9.35 -20.41 -4.91
N HIS A 101 8.37 -20.40 -4.02
CA HIS A 101 7.35 -21.43 -3.94
C HIS A 101 6.51 -21.46 -5.22
N PRO A 102 6.19 -22.64 -5.80
CA PRO A 102 5.49 -22.76 -7.09
C PRO A 102 4.10 -22.10 -7.15
N ARG A 103 3.50 -21.81 -5.99
CA ARG A 103 2.21 -21.12 -5.87
C ARG A 103 2.30 -19.63 -6.25
N LEU A 104 3.49 -19.03 -6.18
CA LEU A 104 3.72 -17.63 -6.50
C LEU A 104 3.82 -17.43 -8.02
N ASP A 105 2.87 -16.71 -8.60
CA ASP A 105 2.96 -16.28 -9.99
C ASP A 105 3.79 -14.99 -10.08
N MET A 106 5.00 -15.10 -10.64
CA MET A 106 5.91 -13.98 -10.82
C MET A 106 5.74 -13.27 -12.16
N SER A 107 4.76 -13.66 -12.99
CA SER A 107 4.55 -13.08 -14.34
C SER A 107 4.39 -11.56 -14.33
N TYR A 108 3.79 -11.01 -13.26
CA TYR A 108 3.73 -9.56 -13.05
C TYR A 108 5.13 -9.00 -12.79
N TYR A 109 5.81 -9.46 -11.74
CA TYR A 109 7.08 -8.94 -11.28
C TYR A 109 8.26 -9.15 -12.25
N VAL A 110 8.22 -10.19 -13.09
CA VAL A 110 9.18 -10.39 -14.18
C VAL A 110 9.18 -9.20 -15.15
N LYS A 111 8.01 -8.58 -15.35
CA LYS A 111 7.84 -7.39 -16.20
C LYS A 111 7.93 -6.08 -15.42
N HIS A 112 8.11 -6.13 -14.10
CA HIS A 112 8.10 -4.97 -13.21
C HIS A 112 9.14 -5.15 -12.09
N ALA A 113 10.41 -5.40 -12.44
CA ALA A 113 11.43 -5.73 -11.43
C ALA A 113 11.70 -4.61 -10.43
N GLY A 114 11.47 -3.34 -10.80
CA GLY A 114 11.53 -2.23 -9.85
C GLY A 114 10.56 -2.43 -8.68
N GLU A 115 9.30 -2.76 -8.97
CA GLU A 115 8.30 -3.08 -7.94
C GLU A 115 8.68 -4.34 -7.15
N TYR A 116 9.32 -5.32 -7.80
CA TYR A 116 9.83 -6.49 -7.07
C TYR A 116 10.83 -6.09 -6.00
N TYR A 117 11.85 -5.29 -6.34
CA TYR A 117 12.87 -4.90 -5.38
C TYR A 117 12.32 -4.01 -4.26
N GLU A 118 11.33 -3.17 -4.54
CA GLU A 118 10.62 -2.40 -3.52
C GLU A 118 9.83 -3.29 -2.55
N GLN A 119 9.31 -4.42 -3.03
CA GLN A 119 8.43 -5.33 -2.27
C GLN A 119 9.11 -6.65 -1.90
N GLN A 120 10.42 -6.76 -2.09
CA GLN A 120 11.16 -8.02 -2.01
C GLN A 120 10.99 -8.69 -0.64
N ASP A 121 11.09 -7.92 0.44
CA ASP A 121 10.95 -8.44 1.80
C ASP A 121 9.55 -8.96 2.10
N ILE A 122 8.51 -8.36 1.48
CA ILE A 122 7.12 -8.82 1.61
C ILE A 122 6.94 -10.13 0.87
N ILE A 123 7.45 -10.21 -0.37
CA ILE A 123 7.37 -11.42 -1.21
C ILE A 123 8.10 -12.58 -0.53
N HIS A 124 9.26 -12.34 0.08
CA HIS A 124 10.00 -13.38 0.81
C HIS A 124 9.25 -13.87 2.05
N ARG A 125 8.62 -12.99 2.83
CA ARG A 125 7.78 -13.42 3.95
C ARG A 125 6.61 -14.32 3.50
N ILE A 126 5.95 -13.96 2.40
CA ILE A 126 4.88 -14.78 1.82
C ILE A 126 5.45 -16.12 1.35
N ASN A 127 6.59 -16.11 0.67
CA ASN A 127 7.28 -17.31 0.22
C ASN A 127 7.61 -18.25 1.39
N ASP A 128 8.12 -17.73 2.50
CA ASP A 128 8.46 -18.50 3.68
C ASP A 128 7.21 -19.14 4.30
N ILE A 129 6.09 -18.41 4.37
CA ILE A 129 4.81 -18.94 4.87
C ILE A 129 4.32 -20.12 4.00
N LEU A 130 4.47 -20.02 2.68
CA LEU A 130 4.08 -21.07 1.74
C LEU A 130 4.92 -22.34 1.86
N TRP A 131 6.21 -22.20 2.21
CA TRP A 131 7.11 -23.35 2.44
C TRP A 131 6.99 -23.97 3.83
N GLN A 132 6.45 -23.25 4.81
CA GLN A 132 6.28 -23.77 6.15
C GLN A 132 5.24 -24.91 6.18
N ASP A 133 5.53 -25.99 6.90
CA ASP A 133 4.58 -27.07 7.16
C ASP A 133 3.70 -26.83 8.41
N ASP A 134 3.93 -25.74 9.15
CA ASP A 134 3.23 -25.45 10.41
C ASP A 134 1.72 -25.20 10.17
N PRO A 135 0.81 -25.86 10.91
CA PRO A 135 -0.62 -25.60 10.85
C PRO A 135 -1.09 -24.30 11.52
N GLU A 136 -0.22 -23.45 12.08
CA GLU A 136 -0.64 -22.23 12.76
C GLU A 136 -1.39 -21.26 11.82
N ILE A 137 -2.71 -21.18 12.03
CA ILE A 137 -3.62 -20.25 11.34
C ILE A 137 -3.85 -19.03 12.23
N LEU A 138 -3.41 -17.87 11.76
CA LEU A 138 -3.59 -16.57 12.42
C LEU A 138 -4.84 -15.84 11.93
N THR A 139 -5.24 -14.78 12.63
CA THR A 139 -6.24 -13.86 12.08
C THR A 139 -5.69 -13.10 10.87
N ALA A 140 -6.58 -12.66 9.98
CA ALA A 140 -6.19 -11.89 8.80
C ALA A 140 -5.40 -10.62 9.16
N ASN A 141 -5.76 -9.95 10.25
CA ASN A 141 -5.08 -8.73 10.72
C ASN A 141 -3.68 -9.04 11.28
N GLU A 142 -3.53 -10.08 12.11
CA GLU A 142 -2.22 -10.51 12.62
C GLU A 142 -1.30 -10.94 11.49
N ARG A 143 -1.82 -11.74 10.54
CA ARG A 143 -1.03 -12.18 9.38
C ARG A 143 -0.66 -10.99 8.49
N ALA A 144 -1.58 -10.05 8.28
CA ALA A 144 -1.32 -8.83 7.54
C ALA A 144 -0.19 -8.01 8.20
N TYR A 145 -0.21 -7.87 9.52
CA TYR A 145 0.84 -7.17 10.24
C TYR A 145 2.21 -7.85 10.09
N LEU A 146 2.28 -9.18 10.19
CA LEU A 146 3.54 -9.91 10.04
C LEU A 146 4.14 -9.79 8.62
N ILE A 147 3.29 -9.83 7.61
CA ILE A 147 3.71 -9.76 6.20
C ILE A 147 4.03 -8.32 5.79
N PHE A 148 3.12 -7.39 6.07
CA PHE A 148 3.10 -6.04 5.49
C PHE A 148 3.47 -4.93 6.48
N GLY A 149 3.55 -5.21 7.78
CA GLY A 149 3.74 -4.19 8.82
C GLY A 149 2.49 -3.35 9.13
N ASP A 150 1.36 -3.68 8.53
CA ASP A 150 0.09 -2.98 8.67
C ASP A 150 -1.06 -4.01 8.74
N GLU A 151 -1.80 -4.01 9.84
CA GLU A 151 -2.90 -4.93 10.10
C GLU A 151 -4.07 -4.79 9.11
N LYS A 152 -4.22 -3.60 8.51
CA LYS A 152 -5.31 -3.28 7.58
C LYS A 152 -4.97 -3.60 6.14
N ALA A 153 -3.72 -3.98 5.83
CA ALA A 153 -3.22 -4.18 4.47
C ALA A 153 -4.06 -5.15 3.63
N ILE A 154 -4.75 -6.10 4.26
CA ILE A 154 -5.62 -7.08 3.58
C ILE A 154 -7.10 -6.74 3.74
N THR A 155 -7.52 -6.38 4.96
CA THR A 155 -8.95 -6.26 5.33
C THR A 155 -9.54 -4.88 5.04
N SER A 156 -8.71 -3.84 4.99
CA SER A 156 -9.12 -2.45 4.71
C SER A 156 -8.00 -1.69 4.00
N PRO A 157 -7.58 -2.12 2.79
CA PRO A 157 -6.40 -1.60 2.11
C PRO A 157 -6.46 -0.09 1.80
N GLY A 158 -7.66 0.47 1.63
CA GLY A 158 -7.83 1.92 1.42
C GLY A 158 -7.48 2.79 2.63
N GLU A 159 -7.32 2.20 3.82
CA GLU A 159 -6.91 2.85 5.06
C GLU A 159 -5.49 2.47 5.51
N ALA A 160 -4.82 1.58 4.76
CA ALA A 160 -3.50 1.05 5.10
C ALA A 160 -2.38 1.86 4.44
N ALA A 161 -1.18 1.79 5.00
CA ALA A 161 0.03 2.35 4.39
C ALA A 161 0.45 1.59 3.11
N ILE A 162 -0.03 0.34 2.96
CA ILE A 162 0.29 -0.54 1.85
C ILE A 162 -0.92 -1.39 1.46
N ASP A 163 -1.16 -1.51 0.15
CA ASP A 163 -2.22 -2.34 -0.39
C ASP A 163 -1.75 -3.80 -0.52
N GLY A 164 -1.83 -4.54 0.60
CA GLY A 164 -1.46 -5.96 0.64
C GLY A 164 -2.36 -6.83 -0.23
N ALA A 165 -3.63 -6.44 -0.41
CA ALA A 165 -4.56 -7.15 -1.28
C ALA A 165 -4.14 -7.08 -2.76
N ASP A 166 -3.65 -5.94 -3.23
CA ASP A 166 -3.09 -5.79 -4.58
C ASP A 166 -1.82 -6.64 -4.77
N ILE A 167 -0.92 -6.65 -3.78
CA ILE A 167 0.30 -7.48 -3.82
C ILE A 167 -0.07 -8.97 -3.91
N MET A 168 -0.98 -9.45 -3.08
CA MET A 168 -1.46 -10.84 -3.12
C MET A 168 -2.10 -11.19 -4.47
N LYS A 169 -2.81 -10.24 -5.10
CA LYS A 169 -3.38 -10.41 -6.42
C LYS A 169 -2.30 -10.51 -7.50
N LYS A 170 -1.25 -9.67 -7.44
CA LYS A 170 -0.10 -9.69 -8.36
C LYS A 170 0.70 -10.99 -8.28
N LEU A 171 0.72 -11.64 -7.12
CA LEU A 171 1.37 -12.94 -6.87
C LEU A 171 0.54 -14.17 -7.29
N GLY A 172 -0.42 -14.01 -8.20
CA GLY A 172 -1.25 -15.10 -8.72
C GLY A 172 -2.53 -15.34 -7.92
N GLY A 173 -3.09 -14.28 -7.33
CA GLY A 173 -4.36 -14.34 -6.60
C GLY A 173 -4.28 -15.24 -5.37
N LEU A 174 -3.36 -14.93 -4.47
CA LEU A 174 -3.28 -15.62 -3.18
C LEU A 174 -4.53 -15.33 -2.34
N THR A 175 -4.96 -16.35 -1.60
CA THR A 175 -6.11 -16.30 -0.69
C THR A 175 -5.65 -16.20 0.76
N LEU A 176 -6.59 -16.01 1.70
CA LEU A 176 -6.26 -16.06 3.13
C LEU A 176 -5.73 -17.45 3.54
N ASP A 177 -6.25 -18.51 2.95
CA ASP A 177 -5.80 -19.88 3.23
C ASP A 177 -4.35 -20.09 2.77
N ASP A 178 -3.97 -19.55 1.59
CA ASP A 178 -2.59 -19.62 1.08
C ASP A 178 -1.58 -18.99 2.07
N ILE A 179 -1.97 -17.94 2.78
CA ILE A 179 -1.13 -17.27 3.79
C ILE A 179 -1.44 -17.73 5.22
N LYS A 180 -2.15 -18.85 5.40
CA LYS A 180 -2.51 -19.42 6.71
C LYS A 180 -3.17 -18.39 7.62
N ALA A 181 -4.19 -17.73 7.09
CA ALA A 181 -4.98 -16.73 7.77
C ALA A 181 -6.48 -17.07 7.69
N LYS A 182 -7.23 -16.61 8.68
CA LYS A 182 -8.70 -16.68 8.69
C LYS A 182 -9.30 -15.32 9.01
N ARG A 183 -10.53 -15.08 8.52
CA ARG A 183 -11.30 -13.93 8.99
C ARG A 183 -11.72 -14.17 10.43
N THR A 184 -11.54 -13.14 11.25
CA THR A 184 -12.11 -13.07 12.58
C THR A 184 -12.95 -11.83 12.68
N TYR A 185 -14.08 -11.97 13.36
CA TYR A 185 -14.98 -10.88 13.66
C TYR A 185 -14.67 -10.40 15.07
N GLU A 186 -14.54 -9.10 15.25
CA GLU A 186 -14.31 -8.55 16.58
C GLU A 186 -15.48 -8.92 17.51
N PRO A 187 -15.19 -9.35 18.75
CA PRO A 187 -16.24 -9.48 19.76
C PRO A 187 -16.87 -8.11 20.03
N PHE A 188 -18.16 -8.10 20.41
CA PHE A 188 -18.84 -6.87 20.85
C PHE A 188 -19.33 -7.04 22.29
N PHE A 189 -19.43 -5.92 23.01
CA PHE A 189 -19.90 -5.91 24.39
C PHE A 189 -21.41 -5.74 24.42
N TYR A 190 -22.09 -6.56 25.23
CA TYR A 190 -23.53 -6.46 25.39
C TYR A 190 -23.99 -6.80 26.81
N ILE A 191 -25.21 -6.37 27.13
CA ILE A 191 -25.93 -6.71 28.35
C ILE A 191 -27.31 -7.23 27.95
N ALA A 192 -27.60 -8.47 28.32
CA ALA A 192 -28.91 -9.07 28.17
C ALA A 192 -29.68 -8.95 29.48
N THR A 193 -30.96 -8.57 29.41
CA THR A 193 -31.86 -8.62 30.57
C THR A 193 -32.51 -9.99 30.67
N ASP A 194 -33.09 -10.34 31.82
CA ASP A 194 -33.82 -11.61 32.00
C ASP A 194 -34.91 -11.80 30.92
N LYS A 195 -35.57 -10.70 30.54
CA LYS A 195 -36.58 -10.63 29.47
C LYS A 195 -36.05 -10.96 28.07
N PHE A 196 -34.73 -10.98 27.88
CA PHE A 196 -34.12 -11.49 26.65
C PHE A 196 -34.17 -13.01 26.62
N HIS A 197 -33.87 -13.69 27.72
CA HIS A 197 -33.82 -15.16 27.76
C HIS A 197 -35.20 -15.79 27.92
N ASP A 198 -36.12 -15.12 28.62
CA ASP A 198 -37.46 -15.64 28.94
C ASP A 198 -38.48 -15.59 27.78
N ARG A 199 -38.06 -15.19 26.57
CA ARG A 199 -38.95 -15.05 25.40
C ARG A 199 -38.87 -16.25 24.47
N ASN A 200 -40.02 -16.68 23.95
CA ASN A 200 -40.12 -17.79 23.00
C ASN A 200 -39.58 -17.42 21.62
N ASP A 201 -39.24 -18.44 20.84
CA ASP A 201 -38.91 -18.27 19.41
C ASP A 201 -40.09 -17.63 18.67
N GLY A 202 -39.83 -16.50 18.00
CA GLY A 202 -40.82 -15.71 17.28
C GLY A 202 -41.27 -14.42 17.99
N ASP A 203 -40.98 -14.25 19.28
CA ASP A 203 -41.28 -13.02 19.99
C ASP A 203 -40.36 -11.87 19.56
N LYS A 204 -40.93 -10.68 19.33
CA LYS A 204 -40.14 -9.48 19.01
C LYS A 204 -39.19 -9.15 20.17
N ARG A 205 -37.91 -8.93 19.86
CA ARG A 205 -36.91 -8.45 20.82
C ARG A 205 -36.52 -7.01 20.50
N ASN A 206 -36.67 -6.12 21.48
CA ASN A 206 -36.18 -4.75 21.41
C ASN A 206 -34.69 -4.74 21.77
N ILE A 207 -33.85 -4.38 20.79
CA ILE A 207 -32.39 -4.28 20.94
C ILE A 207 -32.02 -2.81 20.81
N LEU A 208 -31.21 -2.31 21.73
CA LEU A 208 -30.67 -0.96 21.70
C LEU A 208 -29.16 -1.03 21.47
N ILE A 209 -28.67 -0.30 20.46
CA ILE A 209 -27.26 -0.27 20.06
C ILE A 209 -26.76 1.15 20.25
N ILE A 210 -25.67 1.31 21.00
CA ILE A 210 -25.13 2.61 21.38
C ILE A 210 -23.65 2.68 21.04
N GLU A 211 -23.29 3.67 20.22
CA GLU A 211 -21.92 3.89 19.76
C GLU A 211 -21.05 4.58 20.81
N ASN A 212 -21.60 5.56 21.54
CA ASN A 212 -20.86 6.34 22.53
C ASN A 212 -20.79 5.62 23.89
N GLN A 213 -19.58 5.59 24.48
CA GLN A 213 -19.32 4.88 25.74
C GLN A 213 -20.06 5.48 26.95
N ASP A 214 -20.10 6.80 27.08
CA ASP A 214 -20.77 7.47 28.20
C ASP A 214 -22.29 7.29 28.14
N THR A 215 -22.85 7.37 26.92
CA THR A 215 -24.25 7.05 26.68
C THR A 215 -24.54 5.59 27.00
N PHE A 216 -23.65 4.67 26.61
CA PHE A 216 -23.81 3.25 26.94
C PHE A 216 -23.88 3.03 28.44
N ASN A 217 -22.95 3.61 29.21
CA ASN A 217 -22.94 3.50 30.67
C ASN A 217 -24.21 4.07 31.30
N THR A 218 -24.68 5.23 30.82
CA THR A 218 -25.93 5.84 31.31
C THR A 218 -27.15 4.93 31.10
N PHE A 219 -27.27 4.32 29.92
CA PHE A 219 -28.38 3.41 29.60
C PHE A 219 -28.25 2.07 30.32
N MET A 220 -27.02 1.55 30.47
CA MET A 220 -26.73 0.37 31.28
C MET A 220 -27.23 0.57 32.71
N ASP A 221 -26.85 1.67 33.36
CA ASP A 221 -27.29 1.97 34.73
C ASP A 221 -28.81 2.12 34.82
N ALA A 222 -29.44 2.78 33.84
CA ALA A 222 -30.89 2.93 33.80
C ALA A 222 -31.62 1.57 33.65
N ILE A 223 -31.08 0.65 32.85
CA ILE A 223 -31.66 -0.69 32.66
C ILE A 223 -31.47 -1.54 33.92
N LEU A 224 -30.25 -1.59 34.48
CA LEU A 224 -29.94 -2.39 35.66
C LEU A 224 -30.71 -1.93 36.91
N ASN A 225 -30.95 -0.63 37.04
CA ASN A 225 -31.77 -0.07 38.13
C ASN A 225 -33.27 -0.02 37.81
N ASN A 226 -33.73 -0.65 36.73
CA ASN A 226 -35.13 -0.67 36.28
C ASN A 226 -35.76 0.72 36.01
N HIS A 227 -34.96 1.76 35.80
CA HIS A 227 -35.43 3.08 35.35
C HIS A 227 -35.80 3.10 33.86
N LEU A 228 -35.21 2.21 33.06
CA LEU A 228 -35.54 2.03 31.65
C LEU A 228 -35.97 0.59 31.39
N THR A 229 -37.28 0.39 31.22
CA THR A 229 -37.85 -0.92 30.92
C THR A 229 -38.15 -1.08 29.43
N GLY A 230 -38.07 -2.31 28.92
CA GLY A 230 -38.49 -2.63 27.54
C GLY A 230 -37.34 -2.74 26.53
N VAL A 231 -36.10 -2.52 26.96
CA VAL A 231 -34.89 -2.96 26.24
C VAL A 231 -34.54 -4.38 26.69
N HIS A 232 -34.38 -5.31 25.75
CA HIS A 232 -34.02 -6.69 26.08
C HIS A 232 -32.51 -6.93 25.96
N LEU A 233 -31.86 -6.27 25.00
CA LEU A 233 -30.42 -6.37 24.77
C LEU A 233 -29.86 -4.96 24.53
N LEU A 234 -28.82 -4.59 25.28
CA LEU A 234 -28.05 -3.37 25.06
C LEU A 234 -26.68 -3.75 24.49
N ILE A 235 -26.28 -3.16 23.37
CA ILE A 235 -24.99 -3.42 22.70
C ILE A 235 -24.15 -2.14 22.67
N TYR A 236 -22.87 -2.24 23.06
CA TYR A 236 -21.89 -1.16 22.99
C TYR A 236 -21.01 -1.30 21.75
N GLY A 237 -20.71 -0.16 21.13
CA GLY A 237 -19.93 -0.11 19.90
C GLY A 237 -20.77 -0.67 18.76
N GLU A 238 -20.20 -0.78 17.58
CA GLU A 238 -20.85 -1.29 16.36
C GLU A 238 -21.67 -0.27 15.57
N GLY A 239 -22.67 0.41 16.14
CA GLY A 239 -23.56 1.26 15.34
C GLY A 239 -24.08 0.50 14.10
N ASN A 240 -23.86 1.02 12.89
CA ASN A 240 -24.19 0.29 11.65
C ASN A 240 -23.27 -0.92 11.36
N ALA A 241 -22.06 -0.99 11.93
CA ALA A 241 -21.14 -2.12 11.75
C ALA A 241 -21.71 -3.44 12.29
N ILE A 242 -22.67 -3.39 13.23
CA ILE A 242 -23.39 -4.57 13.75
C ILE A 242 -24.01 -5.38 12.61
N THR A 243 -24.42 -4.70 11.54
CA THR A 243 -25.10 -5.34 10.41
C THR A 243 -24.18 -6.32 9.67
N ARG A 244 -22.88 -6.01 9.61
CA ARG A 244 -21.85 -6.90 9.04
C ARG A 244 -21.55 -8.10 9.94
N LYS A 245 -21.84 -7.99 11.24
CA LYS A 245 -21.68 -9.09 12.20
C LYS A 245 -22.85 -10.08 12.19
N PHE A 246 -24.01 -9.74 11.60
CA PHE A 246 -25.08 -10.74 11.39
C PHE A 246 -24.67 -11.83 10.41
N GLU A 247 -23.85 -11.53 9.41
CA GLU A 247 -23.28 -12.55 8.52
C GLU A 247 -22.41 -13.54 9.29
N PHE A 248 -21.66 -13.08 10.31
CA PHE A 248 -20.93 -13.97 11.21
C PHE A 248 -21.87 -14.85 12.03
N ILE A 249 -22.90 -14.28 12.65
CA ILE A 249 -23.88 -15.04 13.46
C ILE A 249 -24.59 -16.12 12.63
N GLN A 250 -24.77 -15.91 11.31
CA GLN A 250 -25.34 -16.90 10.40
C GLN A 250 -24.34 -17.96 9.90
N SER A 251 -23.04 -17.75 10.11
CA SER A 251 -21.96 -18.66 9.67
C SER A 251 -21.54 -19.68 10.74
N ILE A 252 -22.03 -19.54 11.97
CA ILE A 252 -21.88 -20.46 13.11
C ILE A 252 -23.12 -21.33 13.22
#